data_AF-A0A2V5QA76-F1
#
_entry.id   AF-A0A2V5QA76-F1
#
_cell.length_a   1.000
_cell.length_b   1.000
_cell.length_c   1.000
_cell.angle_alpha   90.00
_cell.angle_beta   90.00
_cell.angle_gamma   90.00
#
_symmetry.space_group_name_H-M   'P 1'
#
loop_
_entity.id
_entity.type
_entity.pdbx_description
1 polymer ?
#
loop_
_entity_poly.entity_id
_entity_poly.type
_entity_poly.pdbx_seq_one_letter_code
_entity_poly.pdbx_strand_id
1 'polypeptide(L)'
;MNKALLIQLWVFVIGFLFCNLHKRAFDPVFRTLTALPIGWALFGICATIVYGVYFSAVSQMVLLVVLALTTFALLFANITQGSLSRDSILLGGASLVVLTGACFFVDSLRIVTMTPDSSYIARFGQNIGLGNYEASRMVFSMWGPLVPFIHSITNLLDQKLYWQYQPVLSLDLVAIVFYTVYTIIREQKSILQSFVAATVLVSLMALSNIFLFHVFYIHVNIVSALYMYLFVFALLKMQQQPGRAYELLALLSLIAFSLVRLEAPLFVIVILLVTSFWQGWSYVNRLKLIIPFIVLFVAWYARVYFILPENSDLLTKQLAIAFISVLVGFGLFTIVSGLKVLDPIVKRTHFLTLILLVLVSVIFTIIKPEHMLSSLTSIVRNILVDGNWGLTWYVILFLATELYFARVHAPTEHHWMFMVLVTYILLVYNLAYFSDSYHIGEFDSANRLVLQALPLVLLHLSNLRFAHF
;
A
#
# COMPACT_ATOMS: atom_id res chain seq x y z
N MET A 1 -2.20 -22.72 -21.72
CA MET A 1 -2.11 -21.98 -20.44
C MET A 1 -2.20 -20.49 -20.75
N ASN A 2 -3.08 -19.75 -20.06
CA ASN A 2 -3.27 -18.32 -20.31
C ASN A 2 -1.95 -17.57 -20.03
N LYS A 3 -1.42 -16.76 -20.96
CA LYS A 3 -0.15 -16.02 -20.77
C LYS A 3 -0.20 -15.10 -19.54
N ALA A 4 -1.38 -14.56 -19.21
CA ALA A 4 -1.59 -13.79 -17.99
C ALA A 4 -1.27 -14.57 -16.71
N LEU A 5 -1.66 -15.85 -16.66
CA LEU A 5 -1.34 -16.73 -15.55
C LEU A 5 0.18 -16.90 -15.41
N LEU A 6 0.91 -17.07 -16.51
CA LEU A 6 2.38 -17.18 -16.49
C LEU A 6 3.04 -15.98 -15.82
N ILE A 7 2.58 -14.76 -16.10
CA ILE A 7 3.13 -13.57 -15.44
C ILE A 7 2.80 -13.57 -13.94
N GLN A 8 1.58 -13.88 -13.51
CA GLN A 8 1.26 -13.95 -12.07
C GLN A 8 2.13 -14.96 -11.34
N LEU A 9 2.32 -16.15 -11.94
CA LEU A 9 3.17 -17.18 -11.36
C LEU A 9 4.64 -16.74 -11.32
N TRP A 10 5.14 -16.09 -12.37
CA TRP A 10 6.51 -15.61 -12.39
C TRP A 10 6.76 -14.50 -11.35
N VAL A 11 5.84 -13.53 -11.25
CA VAL A 11 5.87 -12.48 -10.24
C VAL A 11 5.82 -13.09 -8.83
N PHE A 12 4.95 -14.09 -8.61
CA PHE A 12 4.93 -14.85 -7.35
C PHE A 12 6.28 -15.52 -7.06
N VAL A 13 6.91 -16.18 -8.04
CA VAL A 13 8.22 -16.82 -7.85
C VAL A 13 9.29 -15.81 -7.44
N ILE A 14 9.32 -14.63 -8.06
CA ILE A 14 10.25 -13.55 -7.69
C ILE A 14 10.05 -13.18 -6.21
N GLY A 15 8.81 -12.92 -5.79
CA GLY A 15 8.53 -12.55 -4.41
C GLY A 15 8.73 -13.70 -3.42
N PHE A 16 8.46 -14.95 -3.80
CA PHE A 16 8.72 -16.12 -2.97
C PHE A 16 10.22 -16.33 -2.73
N LEU A 17 11.04 -16.19 -3.78
CA LEU A 17 12.50 -16.24 -3.65
C LEU A 17 12.99 -15.13 -2.72
N PHE A 18 12.46 -13.91 -2.84
CA PHE A 18 12.76 -12.82 -1.91
C PHE A 18 12.38 -13.17 -0.45
N CYS A 19 11.14 -13.61 -0.22
CA CYS A 19 10.66 -14.04 1.11
C CYS A 19 11.53 -15.15 1.71
N ASN A 20 12.01 -16.08 0.87
CA ASN A 20 12.77 -17.23 1.32
C ASN A 20 14.20 -16.88 1.75
N LEU A 21 14.82 -15.82 1.21
CA LEU A 21 16.07 -15.25 1.76
C LEU A 21 15.90 -14.81 3.22
N HIS A 22 14.67 -14.52 3.63
CA HIS A 22 14.31 -14.08 4.97
C HIS A 22 13.54 -15.13 5.77
N LYS A 23 13.68 -16.43 5.44
CA LYS A 23 12.97 -17.54 6.09
C LYS A 23 13.15 -17.69 7.60
N ARG A 24 14.15 -17.04 8.19
CA ARG A 24 14.35 -17.01 9.65
C ARG A 24 13.44 -16.00 10.35
N ALA A 25 13.03 -14.95 9.65
CA ALA A 25 12.15 -13.91 10.18
C ALA A 25 10.69 -14.13 9.79
N PHE A 26 10.46 -14.55 8.54
CA PHE A 26 9.11 -14.83 8.06
C PHE A 26 8.79 -16.31 8.23
N ASP A 27 7.75 -16.61 9.00
CA ASP A 27 7.22 -17.96 9.10
C ASP A 27 6.73 -18.47 7.72
N PRO A 28 6.58 -19.80 7.54
CA PRO A 28 6.17 -20.38 6.27
C PRO A 28 4.90 -19.77 5.66
N VAL A 29 3.85 -19.52 6.46
CA VAL A 29 2.56 -19.05 5.96
C VAL A 29 2.67 -17.59 5.54
N PHE A 30 3.30 -16.75 6.36
CA PHE A 30 3.51 -15.34 6.01
C PHE A 30 4.36 -15.19 4.75
N ARG A 31 5.41 -16.01 4.56
CA ARG A 31 6.23 -16.02 3.35
C ARG A 31 5.41 -16.26 2.09
N THR A 32 4.49 -17.22 2.14
CA THR A 32 3.68 -17.58 0.97
C THR A 32 2.62 -16.54 0.66
N LEU A 33 1.97 -16.00 1.69
CA LEU A 33 0.93 -14.99 1.52
C LEU A 33 1.48 -13.65 1.01
N THR A 34 2.69 -13.28 1.42
CA THR A 34 3.33 -12.03 0.98
C THR A 34 4.12 -12.13 -0.32
N ALA A 35 4.29 -13.33 -0.88
CA ALA A 35 5.09 -13.54 -2.08
C ALA A 35 4.55 -12.81 -3.30
N LEU A 36 3.25 -12.91 -3.62
CA LEU A 36 2.70 -12.22 -4.79
C LEU A 36 2.74 -10.67 -4.64
N PRO A 37 2.34 -10.07 -3.50
CA PRO A 37 2.50 -8.63 -3.28
C PRO A 37 3.96 -8.17 -3.42
N ILE A 38 4.93 -8.87 -2.82
CA ILE A 38 6.34 -8.50 -2.95
C ILE A 38 6.82 -8.63 -4.40
N GLY A 39 6.38 -9.66 -5.11
CA GLY A 39 6.64 -9.81 -6.53
C GLY A 39 6.18 -8.60 -7.32
N TRP A 40 4.94 -8.14 -7.10
CA TRP A 40 4.39 -6.98 -7.80
C TRP A 40 5.08 -5.67 -7.38
N ALA A 41 5.53 -5.54 -6.13
CA ALA A 41 6.36 -4.42 -5.69
C ALA A 41 7.69 -4.37 -6.46
N LEU A 42 8.38 -5.51 -6.57
CA LEU A 42 9.63 -5.62 -7.32
C LEU A 42 9.41 -5.37 -8.81
N PHE A 43 8.32 -5.89 -9.39
CA PHE A 43 7.90 -5.57 -10.75
C PHE A 43 7.73 -4.07 -10.96
N GLY A 44 7.03 -3.40 -10.04
CA GLY A 44 6.84 -1.94 -10.05
C GLY A 44 8.15 -1.18 -10.06
N ILE A 45 9.06 -1.52 -9.16
CA ILE A 45 10.39 -0.89 -9.05
C ILE A 45 11.17 -1.08 -10.36
N CYS A 46 11.24 -2.31 -10.88
CA CYS A 46 11.93 -2.58 -12.14
C CYS A 46 11.30 -1.82 -13.30
N ALA A 47 9.96 -1.79 -13.40
CA ALA A 47 9.24 -1.06 -14.44
C ALA A 47 9.50 0.45 -14.35
N THR A 48 9.45 1.05 -13.14
CA THR A 48 9.78 2.46 -12.91
C THR A 48 11.20 2.80 -13.36
N ILE A 49 12.18 1.94 -13.08
CA ILE A 49 13.56 2.16 -13.52
C ILE A 49 13.67 2.09 -15.05
N VAL A 50 13.11 1.04 -15.66
CA VAL A 50 13.22 0.80 -17.11
C VAL A 50 12.49 1.87 -17.93
N TYR A 51 11.23 2.14 -17.61
CA TYR A 51 10.43 3.16 -18.29
C TYR A 51 10.85 4.58 -17.89
N GLY A 52 11.51 4.75 -16.75
CA GLY A 52 12.12 6.02 -16.35
C GLY A 52 13.19 6.49 -17.33
N VAL A 53 13.91 5.57 -17.98
CA VAL A 53 14.94 5.90 -18.99
C VAL A 53 14.31 6.20 -20.35
N TYR A 54 13.48 5.30 -20.87
CA TYR A 54 12.94 5.42 -22.22
C TYR A 54 11.57 4.74 -22.36
N PHE A 55 10.63 5.38 -23.05
CA PHE A 55 9.28 4.84 -23.31
C PHE A 55 9.23 4.28 -24.74
N SER A 56 9.37 2.96 -24.87
CA SER A 56 9.31 2.28 -26.17
C SER A 56 8.87 0.83 -26.03
N ALA A 57 8.52 0.18 -27.14
CA ALA A 57 8.32 -1.27 -27.18
C ALA A 57 9.59 -2.04 -26.75
N VAL A 58 10.78 -1.49 -26.99
CA VAL A 58 12.06 -2.07 -26.52
C VAL A 58 12.11 -2.11 -25.00
N SER A 59 11.51 -1.12 -24.33
CA SER A 59 11.44 -1.05 -22.86
C SER A 59 10.70 -2.24 -22.26
N GLN A 60 9.73 -2.83 -22.96
CA GLN A 60 9.09 -4.07 -22.52
C GLN A 60 10.06 -5.25 -22.50
N MET A 61 10.86 -5.41 -23.57
CA MET A 61 11.86 -6.47 -23.63
C MET A 61 12.93 -6.28 -22.56
N VAL A 62 13.40 -5.03 -22.38
CA VAL A 62 14.34 -4.69 -21.32
C VAL A 62 13.74 -5.01 -19.94
N LEU A 63 12.46 -4.71 -19.70
CA LEU A 63 11.78 -5.07 -18.46
C LEU A 63 11.78 -6.59 -18.23
N LEU A 64 11.47 -7.40 -19.23
CA LEU A 64 11.52 -8.87 -19.11
C LEU A 64 12.94 -9.36 -18.78
N VAL A 65 13.97 -8.78 -19.41
CA VAL A 65 15.37 -9.09 -19.12
C VAL A 65 15.72 -8.70 -17.68
N VAL A 66 15.34 -7.50 -17.22
CA VAL A 66 15.58 -7.06 -15.84
C VAL A 66 14.87 -7.98 -14.85
N LEU A 67 13.63 -8.40 -15.10
CA LEU A 67 12.92 -9.34 -14.25
C LEU A 67 13.58 -10.73 -14.23
N ALA A 68 14.08 -11.21 -15.37
CA ALA A 68 14.81 -12.47 -15.46
C ALA A 68 16.13 -12.41 -14.68
N LEU A 69 16.89 -11.31 -14.81
CA LEU A 69 18.10 -11.07 -14.03
C LEU A 69 17.81 -10.97 -12.53
N THR A 70 16.73 -10.29 -12.13
CA THR A 70 16.27 -10.24 -10.73
C THR A 70 15.91 -11.63 -10.22
N THR A 71 15.19 -12.43 -11.01
CA THR A 71 14.85 -13.82 -10.67
C THR A 71 16.11 -14.65 -10.46
N PHE A 72 17.06 -14.56 -11.39
CA PHE A 72 18.33 -15.29 -11.33
C PHE A 72 19.18 -14.87 -10.13
N ALA A 73 19.29 -13.56 -9.87
CA ALA A 73 20.03 -13.02 -8.73
C ALA A 73 19.42 -13.51 -7.40
N LEU A 74 18.09 -13.48 -7.27
CA LEU A 74 17.40 -13.99 -6.08
C LEU A 74 17.56 -15.51 -5.93
N LEU A 75 17.46 -16.27 -7.02
CA LEU A 75 17.69 -17.71 -7.02
C LEU A 75 19.12 -18.05 -6.58
N PHE A 76 20.12 -17.38 -7.16
CA PHE A 76 21.53 -17.55 -6.81
C PHE A 76 21.79 -17.18 -5.34
N ALA A 77 21.23 -16.06 -4.87
CA ALA A 77 21.31 -15.67 -3.46
C ALA A 77 20.69 -16.74 -2.55
N ASN A 78 19.59 -17.36 -2.96
CA ASN A 78 18.94 -18.40 -2.19
C ASN A 78 19.78 -19.69 -2.12
N ILE A 79 20.43 -20.07 -3.21
CA ILE A 79 21.33 -21.23 -3.27
C ILE A 79 22.55 -20.99 -2.37
N THR A 80 23.21 -19.84 -2.54
CA THR A 80 24.42 -19.48 -1.79
C THR A 80 24.18 -19.33 -0.29
N GLN A 81 23.00 -18.88 0.13
CA GLN A 81 22.62 -18.77 1.55
C GLN A 81 22.01 -20.07 2.13
N GLY A 82 21.88 -21.13 1.32
CA GLY A 82 21.22 -22.38 1.76
C GLY A 82 19.76 -22.17 2.19
N SER A 83 19.08 -21.17 1.63
CA SER A 83 17.70 -20.88 2.00
C SER A 83 16.70 -21.82 1.31
N LEU A 84 17.04 -22.40 0.16
CA LEU A 84 16.23 -23.40 -0.55
C LEU A 84 16.36 -24.81 0.07
N SER A 85 15.65 -25.05 1.17
CA SER A 85 15.46 -26.41 1.68
C SER A 85 14.37 -27.14 0.89
N ARG A 86 14.33 -28.47 0.99
CA ARG A 86 13.25 -29.30 0.44
C ARG A 86 11.87 -28.79 0.88
N ASP A 87 11.72 -28.42 2.14
CA ASP A 87 10.46 -27.88 2.68
C ASP A 87 10.07 -26.55 2.05
N SER A 88 11.03 -25.64 1.82
CA SER A 88 10.76 -24.38 1.11
C SER A 88 10.35 -24.62 -0.34
N ILE A 89 10.94 -25.61 -1.02
CA ILE A 89 10.56 -25.96 -2.39
C ILE A 89 9.15 -26.56 -2.43
N LEU A 90 8.83 -27.48 -1.52
CA LEU A 90 7.50 -28.08 -1.41
C LEU A 90 6.45 -27.03 -1.09
N LEU A 91 6.75 -26.11 -0.17
CA LEU A 91 5.89 -24.99 0.19
C LEU A 91 5.64 -24.08 -1.01
N GLY A 92 6.70 -23.67 -1.72
CA GLY A 92 6.59 -22.84 -2.92
C GLY A 92 5.77 -23.52 -4.02
N GLY A 93 5.97 -24.82 -4.23
CA GLY A 93 5.18 -25.63 -5.16
C GLY A 93 3.70 -25.70 -4.78
N ALA A 94 3.39 -25.97 -3.50
CA ALA A 94 2.01 -26.00 -3.01
C ALA A 94 1.34 -24.64 -3.14
N SER A 95 2.03 -23.55 -2.83
CA SER A 95 1.50 -22.19 -2.98
C SER A 95 1.26 -21.81 -4.44
N LEU A 96 2.12 -22.26 -5.38
CA LEU A 96 1.88 -22.08 -6.81
C LEU A 96 0.60 -22.79 -7.27
N VAL A 97 0.32 -24.00 -6.75
CA VAL A 97 -0.93 -24.71 -7.04
C VAL A 97 -2.15 -23.95 -6.51
N VAL A 98 -2.08 -23.44 -5.27
CA VAL A 98 -3.16 -22.64 -4.67
C VAL A 98 -3.39 -21.35 -5.46
N LEU A 99 -2.32 -20.62 -5.79
CA LEU A 99 -2.41 -19.40 -6.61
C LEU A 99 -2.99 -19.68 -7.99
N THR A 100 -2.57 -20.78 -8.62
CA THR A 100 -3.11 -21.22 -9.91
C THR A 100 -4.62 -21.49 -9.80
N GLY A 101 -5.05 -22.20 -8.75
CA GLY A 101 -6.47 -22.43 -8.45
C GLY A 101 -7.24 -21.13 -8.24
N ALA A 102 -6.70 -20.18 -7.48
CA ALA A 102 -7.30 -18.86 -7.26
C ALA A 102 -7.44 -18.08 -8.57
N CYS A 103 -6.41 -18.10 -9.43
CA CYS A 103 -6.46 -17.47 -10.75
C CYS A 103 -7.55 -18.10 -11.63
N PHE A 104 -7.66 -19.43 -11.66
CA PHE A 104 -8.70 -20.13 -12.41
C PHE A 104 -10.10 -19.83 -11.88
N PHE A 105 -10.26 -19.81 -10.55
CA PHE A 105 -11.52 -19.43 -9.92
C PHE A 105 -11.93 -18.02 -10.33
N VAL A 106 -11.03 -17.04 -10.18
CA VAL A 106 -11.27 -15.66 -10.62
C VAL A 106 -11.64 -15.59 -12.09
N ASP A 107 -10.86 -16.24 -12.97
CA ASP A 107 -11.09 -16.23 -14.42
C ASP A 107 -12.45 -16.87 -14.78
N SER A 108 -12.90 -17.86 -14.01
CA SER A 108 -14.20 -18.50 -14.19
C SER A 108 -15.39 -17.59 -13.85
N LEU A 109 -15.22 -16.64 -12.92
CA LEU A 109 -16.27 -15.69 -12.56
C LEU A 109 -16.57 -14.71 -13.69
N ARG A 110 -15.55 -14.33 -14.49
CA ARG A 110 -15.65 -13.35 -15.59
C ARG A 110 -16.27 -12.01 -15.15
N ILE A 111 -16.09 -11.64 -13.88
CA ILE A 111 -16.58 -10.37 -13.33
C ILE A 111 -15.46 -9.34 -13.41
N VAL A 112 -15.75 -8.22 -14.07
CA VAL A 112 -14.89 -7.05 -14.09
C VAL A 112 -15.77 -5.81 -14.09
N THR A 113 -15.42 -4.85 -13.25
CA THR A 113 -16.09 -3.56 -13.16
C THR A 113 -15.13 -2.48 -13.62
N MET A 114 -15.59 -1.59 -14.49
CA MET A 114 -14.78 -0.50 -15.05
C MET A 114 -15.58 0.80 -15.04
N THR A 115 -14.94 1.87 -14.59
CA THR A 115 -15.38 3.26 -14.79
C THR A 115 -14.57 3.89 -15.93
N PRO A 116 -14.87 5.14 -16.33
CA PRO A 116 -14.00 5.87 -17.23
C PRO A 116 -12.53 5.88 -16.77
N ASP A 117 -12.26 6.12 -15.48
CA ASP A 117 -10.90 6.07 -14.91
C ASP A 117 -10.24 4.71 -15.13
N SER A 118 -10.94 3.61 -14.83
CA SER A 118 -10.43 2.25 -15.09
C SER A 118 -10.06 2.04 -16.55
N SER A 119 -10.91 2.53 -17.46
CA SER A 119 -10.69 2.39 -18.90
C SER A 119 -9.47 3.19 -19.36
N TYR A 120 -9.27 4.40 -18.82
CA TYR A 120 -8.11 5.23 -19.11
C TYR A 120 -6.82 4.63 -18.56
N ILE A 121 -6.81 4.17 -17.31
CA ILE A 121 -5.64 3.49 -16.72
C ILE A 121 -5.22 2.29 -17.58
N ALA A 122 -6.17 1.43 -17.95
CA ALA A 122 -5.90 0.24 -18.74
C ALA A 122 -5.40 0.59 -20.16
N ARG A 123 -6.09 1.50 -20.85
CA ARG A 123 -5.78 1.91 -22.23
C ARG A 123 -4.45 2.65 -22.31
N PHE A 124 -4.20 3.60 -21.42
CA PHE A 124 -2.93 4.30 -21.42
C PHE A 124 -1.78 3.40 -20.98
N GLY A 125 -2.01 2.50 -20.02
CA GLY A 125 -1.05 1.44 -19.66
C GLY A 125 -0.64 0.60 -20.86
N GLN A 126 -1.61 0.10 -21.63
CA GLN A 126 -1.36 -0.60 -22.90
C GLN A 126 -0.52 0.22 -23.88
N ASN A 127 -0.90 1.47 -24.08
CA ASN A 127 -0.22 2.36 -25.00
C ASN A 127 1.23 2.64 -24.57
N ILE A 128 1.52 2.74 -23.25
CA ILE A 128 2.90 2.79 -22.74
C ILE A 128 3.69 1.58 -23.23
N GLY A 129 3.09 0.40 -23.17
CA GLY A 129 3.72 -0.83 -23.63
C GLY A 129 4.03 -0.85 -25.12
N LEU A 130 3.25 -0.16 -25.94
CA LEU A 130 3.50 0.02 -27.37
C LEU A 130 4.51 1.13 -27.68
N GLY A 131 5.05 1.81 -26.65
CA GLY A 131 5.95 2.93 -26.81
C GLY A 131 5.28 4.26 -27.15
N ASN A 132 3.96 4.39 -26.92
CA ASN A 132 3.26 5.64 -27.13
C ASN A 132 3.61 6.63 -26.00
N TYR A 133 4.47 7.60 -26.34
CA TYR A 133 4.91 8.63 -25.41
C TYR A 133 3.74 9.48 -24.89
N GLU A 134 2.81 9.92 -25.74
CA GLU A 134 1.68 10.76 -25.32
C GLU A 134 0.78 10.07 -24.28
N ALA A 135 0.56 8.76 -24.41
CA ALA A 135 -0.17 8.00 -23.40
C ALA A 135 0.53 8.02 -22.03
N SER A 136 1.87 8.00 -22.01
CA SER A 136 2.64 8.12 -20.77
C SER A 136 2.49 9.50 -20.12
N ARG A 137 2.40 10.57 -20.92
CA ARG A 137 2.20 11.93 -20.42
C ARG A 137 0.84 12.10 -19.73
N MET A 138 -0.20 11.52 -20.34
CA MET A 138 -1.56 11.60 -19.82
C MET A 138 -1.78 10.74 -18.58
N VAL A 139 -1.23 9.53 -18.53
CA VAL A 139 -1.49 8.62 -17.39
C VAL A 139 -0.76 9.03 -16.12
N PHE A 140 0.48 9.51 -16.22
CA PHE A 140 1.25 9.92 -15.05
C PHE A 140 0.91 11.33 -14.56
N SER A 141 0.06 12.06 -15.29
CA SER A 141 -0.55 13.28 -14.75
C SER A 141 -1.70 12.98 -13.79
N MET A 142 -2.24 11.75 -13.77
CA MET A 142 -3.44 11.39 -13.00
C MET A 142 -3.22 10.24 -12.02
N TRP A 143 -2.36 9.27 -12.33
CA TRP A 143 -2.18 8.05 -11.52
C TRP A 143 -0.72 7.73 -11.23
N GLY A 144 -0.51 6.92 -10.18
CA GLY A 144 0.78 6.32 -9.90
C GLY A 144 1.16 5.28 -10.97
N PRO A 145 2.46 5.02 -11.19
CA PRO A 145 2.92 4.19 -12.30
C PRO A 145 2.63 2.69 -12.21
N LEU A 146 2.43 2.10 -11.02
CA LEU A 146 2.39 0.64 -10.88
C LEU A 146 1.25 0.00 -11.69
N VAL A 147 0.01 0.47 -11.52
CA VAL A 147 -1.15 -0.13 -12.19
C VAL A 147 -1.09 0.08 -13.72
N PRO A 148 -0.76 1.26 -14.26
CA PRO A 148 -0.46 1.43 -15.68
C PRO A 148 0.62 0.47 -16.20
N PHE A 149 1.71 0.24 -15.44
CA PHE A 149 2.74 -0.71 -15.84
C PHE A 149 2.28 -2.17 -15.83
N ILE A 150 1.42 -2.55 -14.89
CA ILE A 150 0.72 -3.85 -14.90
C ILE A 150 -0.11 -4.01 -16.17
N HIS A 151 -0.75 -2.94 -16.66
CA HIS A 151 -1.47 -2.99 -17.93
C HIS A 151 -0.55 -2.91 -19.16
N SER A 152 0.65 -2.35 -19.04
CA SER A 152 1.59 -2.27 -20.17
C SER A 152 1.97 -3.63 -20.73
N ILE A 153 2.09 -4.65 -19.87
CA ILE A 153 2.48 -6.00 -20.28
C ILE A 153 1.39 -6.74 -21.07
N THR A 154 0.14 -6.25 -21.10
CA THR A 154 -0.97 -6.89 -21.82
C THR A 154 -0.67 -7.10 -23.32
N ASN A 155 0.13 -6.22 -23.93
CA ASN A 155 0.57 -6.37 -25.32
C ASN A 155 1.39 -7.64 -25.55
N LEU A 156 2.19 -8.07 -24.56
CA LEU A 156 2.96 -9.32 -24.63
C LEU A 156 2.06 -10.55 -24.44
N LEU A 157 0.96 -10.36 -23.71
CA LEU A 157 0.02 -11.42 -23.35
C LEU A 157 -1.03 -11.67 -24.43
N ASP A 158 -1.09 -10.83 -25.47
CA ASP A 158 -2.16 -10.83 -26.47
C ASP A 158 -3.55 -10.72 -25.80
N GLN A 159 -3.64 -9.84 -24.79
CA GLN A 159 -4.87 -9.61 -24.04
C GLN A 159 -5.30 -8.16 -24.12
N LYS A 160 -6.61 -7.94 -24.23
CA LYS A 160 -7.20 -6.59 -24.19
C LYS A 160 -7.26 -5.99 -22.79
N LEU A 161 -7.12 -6.80 -21.75
CA LEU A 161 -7.22 -6.34 -20.38
C LEU A 161 -6.62 -7.40 -19.47
N TYR A 162 -5.73 -6.98 -18.58
CA TYR A 162 -5.23 -7.84 -17.52
C TYR A 162 -5.90 -7.41 -16.23
N TRP A 163 -7.08 -7.97 -15.96
CA TRP A 163 -7.92 -7.60 -14.83
C TRP A 163 -7.75 -8.55 -13.66
N GLN A 164 -7.29 -9.79 -13.91
CA GLN A 164 -7.20 -10.84 -12.90
C GLN A 164 -6.25 -10.50 -11.75
N TYR A 165 -5.29 -9.59 -11.93
CA TYR A 165 -4.34 -9.23 -10.87
C TYR A 165 -5.07 -8.65 -9.64
N GLN A 166 -6.16 -7.91 -9.83
CA GLN A 166 -6.82 -7.19 -8.75
C GLN A 166 -7.62 -8.09 -7.80
N PRO A 167 -8.53 -8.96 -8.26
CA PRO A 167 -9.20 -9.90 -7.38
C PRO A 167 -8.23 -10.89 -6.72
N VAL A 168 -7.16 -11.30 -7.41
CA VAL A 168 -6.13 -12.17 -6.80
C VAL A 168 -5.37 -11.43 -5.69
N LEU A 169 -4.94 -10.18 -5.91
CA LEU A 169 -4.34 -9.35 -4.84
C LEU A 169 -5.33 -9.04 -3.71
N SER A 170 -6.64 -8.95 -4.01
CA SER A 170 -7.68 -8.81 -2.98
C SER A 170 -7.76 -10.03 -2.08
N LEU A 171 -7.72 -11.23 -2.66
CA LEU A 171 -7.69 -12.49 -1.92
C LEU A 171 -6.43 -12.57 -1.03
N ASP A 172 -5.29 -12.16 -1.56
CA ASP A 172 -4.04 -12.08 -0.77
C ASP A 172 -4.16 -11.06 0.37
N LEU A 173 -4.72 -9.87 0.14
CA LEU A 173 -4.97 -8.90 1.21
C LEU A 173 -5.82 -9.51 2.32
N VAL A 174 -6.94 -10.16 1.97
CA VAL A 174 -7.81 -10.83 2.96
C VAL A 174 -7.06 -11.91 3.72
N ALA A 175 -6.30 -12.76 3.03
CA ALA A 175 -5.54 -13.84 3.64
C ALA A 175 -4.41 -13.32 4.55
N ILE A 176 -3.69 -12.27 4.13
CA ILE A 176 -2.64 -11.62 4.91
C ILE A 176 -3.25 -11.03 6.18
N VAL A 177 -4.31 -10.21 6.07
CA VAL A 177 -4.97 -9.57 7.22
C VAL A 177 -5.52 -10.63 8.17
N PHE A 178 -6.15 -11.69 7.64
CA PHE A 178 -6.63 -12.80 8.46
C PHE A 178 -5.50 -13.45 9.24
N TYR A 179 -4.41 -13.81 8.55
CA TYR A 179 -3.28 -14.48 9.18
C TYR A 179 -2.64 -13.61 10.27
N THR A 180 -2.35 -12.35 9.99
CA THR A 180 -1.73 -11.43 10.95
C THR A 180 -2.64 -11.15 12.14
N VAL A 181 -3.94 -10.87 11.93
CA VAL A 181 -4.92 -10.69 13.01
C VAL A 181 -5.03 -11.97 13.85
N TYR A 182 -5.13 -13.13 13.22
CA TYR A 182 -5.17 -14.43 13.90
C TYR A 182 -3.92 -14.64 14.77
N THR A 183 -2.73 -14.41 14.24
CA THR A 183 -1.47 -14.57 15.00
C THR A 183 -1.41 -13.64 16.22
N ILE A 184 -1.78 -12.37 16.07
CA ILE A 184 -1.78 -11.40 17.17
C ILE A 184 -2.77 -11.80 18.27
N ILE A 185 -3.99 -12.24 17.91
CA ILE A 185 -4.99 -12.66 18.90
C ILE A 185 -4.58 -13.99 19.55
N ARG A 186 -3.92 -14.89 18.81
CA ARG A 186 -3.43 -16.19 19.31
C ARG A 186 -2.38 -16.05 20.41
N GLU A 187 -1.63 -14.95 20.44
CA GLU A 187 -0.72 -14.66 21.55
C GLU A 187 -1.47 -14.45 22.89
N GLN A 188 -2.79 -14.22 22.86
CA GLN A 188 -3.59 -13.83 24.01
C GLN A 188 -4.75 -14.79 24.33
N LYS A 189 -5.21 -15.59 23.36
CA LYS A 189 -6.42 -16.41 23.45
C LYS A 189 -6.18 -17.81 22.89
N SER A 190 -7.14 -18.71 23.13
CA SER A 190 -7.07 -20.08 22.60
C SER A 190 -7.19 -20.10 21.07
N ILE A 191 -6.68 -21.17 20.43
CA ILE A 191 -6.68 -21.33 18.96
C ILE A 191 -8.07 -21.09 18.35
N LEU A 192 -9.12 -21.69 18.93
CA LEU A 192 -10.48 -21.57 18.44
C LEU A 192 -11.00 -20.13 18.57
N GLN A 193 -10.77 -19.49 19.73
CA GLN A 193 -11.19 -18.11 19.97
C GLN A 193 -10.50 -17.14 19.01
N SER A 194 -9.19 -17.30 18.78
CA SER A 194 -8.43 -16.47 17.85
C SER A 194 -8.89 -16.66 16.41
N PHE A 195 -9.20 -17.91 16.00
CA PHE A 195 -9.72 -18.20 14.67
C PHE A 195 -11.09 -17.56 14.45
N VAL A 196 -12.02 -17.72 15.40
CA VAL A 196 -13.36 -17.11 15.32
C VAL A 196 -13.25 -15.59 15.30
N ALA A 197 -12.47 -14.98 16.20
CA ALA A 197 -12.30 -13.54 16.25
C ALA A 197 -11.69 -12.98 14.96
N ALA A 198 -10.64 -13.60 14.43
CA ALA A 198 -10.05 -13.20 13.15
C ALA A 198 -11.04 -13.36 11.99
N THR A 199 -11.81 -14.44 11.97
CA THR A 199 -12.84 -14.69 10.94
C THR A 199 -13.90 -13.60 10.97
N VAL A 200 -14.42 -13.25 12.15
CA VAL A 200 -15.42 -12.19 12.31
C VAL A 200 -14.86 -10.84 11.85
N LEU A 201 -13.70 -10.42 12.37
CA LEU A 201 -13.09 -9.14 12.04
C LEU A 201 -12.80 -8.99 10.55
N VAL A 202 -12.24 -10.02 9.92
CA VAL A 202 -11.93 -9.99 8.49
C VAL A 202 -13.18 -10.10 7.64
N SER A 203 -14.21 -10.83 8.07
CA SER A 203 -15.49 -10.89 7.35
C SER A 203 -16.19 -9.53 7.32
N LEU A 204 -16.07 -8.71 8.37
CA LEU A 204 -16.59 -7.33 8.37
C LEU A 204 -15.99 -6.51 7.22
N MET A 205 -14.68 -6.65 6.97
CA MET A 205 -14.04 -5.99 5.82
C MET A 205 -14.43 -6.65 4.50
N ALA A 206 -14.21 -7.96 4.38
CA ALA A 206 -14.31 -8.70 3.13
C ALA A 206 -15.74 -8.77 2.57
N LEU A 207 -16.76 -8.71 3.43
CA LEU A 207 -18.17 -8.74 3.05
C LEU A 207 -18.82 -7.36 2.98
N SER A 208 -18.08 -6.28 3.23
CA SER A 208 -18.60 -4.93 3.01
C SER A 208 -18.85 -4.72 1.50
N ASN A 209 -19.99 -4.12 1.13
CA ASN A 209 -20.35 -3.96 -0.28
C ASN A 209 -19.29 -3.14 -1.03
N ILE A 210 -18.74 -2.10 -0.40
CA ILE A 210 -17.66 -1.31 -0.98
C ILE A 210 -16.37 -2.11 -1.20
N PHE A 211 -15.98 -3.00 -0.29
CA PHE A 211 -14.80 -3.86 -0.50
C PHE A 211 -15.05 -4.81 -1.67
N LEU A 212 -16.20 -5.51 -1.68
CA LEU A 212 -16.59 -6.44 -2.75
C LEU A 212 -16.63 -5.75 -4.13
N PHE A 213 -17.17 -4.54 -4.20
CA PHE A 213 -17.11 -3.74 -5.43
C PHE A 213 -15.65 -3.53 -5.88
N HIS A 214 -14.78 -3.14 -4.94
CA HIS A 214 -13.37 -2.87 -5.19
C HIS A 214 -12.53 -4.12 -5.51
N VAL A 215 -13.01 -5.34 -5.21
CA VAL A 215 -12.35 -6.59 -5.61
C VAL A 215 -12.31 -6.73 -7.13
N PHE A 216 -13.39 -6.35 -7.82
CA PHE A 216 -13.55 -6.50 -9.27
C PHE A 216 -13.41 -5.20 -10.05
N TYR A 217 -13.33 -4.06 -9.36
CA TYR A 217 -13.24 -2.73 -9.94
C TYR A 217 -11.81 -2.31 -10.24
N ILE A 218 -11.39 -2.31 -11.51
CA ILE A 218 -10.00 -2.01 -11.92
C ILE A 218 -9.59 -0.61 -11.46
N HIS A 219 -8.84 -0.54 -10.35
CA HIS A 219 -8.48 0.71 -9.72
C HIS A 219 -7.31 0.52 -8.75
N VAL A 220 -6.79 1.64 -8.25
CA VAL A 220 -5.62 1.68 -7.36
C VAL A 220 -5.93 1.32 -5.90
N ASN A 221 -7.20 1.22 -5.48
CA ASN A 221 -7.56 1.28 -4.05
C ASN A 221 -7.20 0.01 -3.26
N ILE A 222 -7.52 -1.19 -3.76
CA ILE A 222 -7.16 -2.44 -3.06
C ILE A 222 -5.65 -2.62 -3.02
N VAL A 223 -4.98 -2.32 -4.14
CA VAL A 223 -3.53 -2.41 -4.24
C VAL A 223 -2.87 -1.44 -3.25
N SER A 224 -3.40 -0.23 -3.11
CA SER A 224 -2.99 0.72 -2.07
C SER A 224 -3.24 0.21 -0.66
N ALA A 225 -4.43 -0.34 -0.37
CA ALA A 225 -4.77 -0.90 0.93
C ALA A 225 -3.79 -2.00 1.35
N LEU A 226 -3.46 -2.90 0.42
CA LEU A 226 -2.49 -3.98 0.60
C LEU A 226 -1.10 -3.49 0.96
N TYR A 227 -0.53 -2.58 0.16
CA TYR A 227 0.83 -2.11 0.42
C TYR A 227 0.91 -1.18 1.63
N MET A 228 -0.12 -0.38 1.89
CA MET A 228 -0.19 0.41 3.12
C MET A 228 -0.29 -0.49 4.35
N TYR A 229 -1.10 -1.55 4.29
CA TYR A 229 -1.19 -2.55 5.35
C TYR A 229 0.16 -3.22 5.63
N LEU A 230 0.80 -3.76 4.58
CA LEU A 230 2.11 -4.41 4.72
C LEU A 230 3.18 -3.45 5.23
N PHE A 231 3.15 -2.18 4.80
CA PHE A 231 4.05 -1.15 5.29
C PHE A 231 3.88 -0.92 6.80
N VAL A 232 2.67 -0.61 7.26
CA VAL A 232 2.40 -0.34 8.68
C VAL A 232 2.63 -1.59 9.54
N PHE A 233 2.26 -2.77 9.06
CA PHE A 233 2.53 -4.04 9.73
C PHE A 233 4.04 -4.29 9.87
N ALA A 234 4.82 -4.03 8.82
CA ALA A 234 6.27 -4.17 8.87
C ALA A 234 6.89 -3.18 9.88
N LEU A 235 6.42 -1.92 9.95
CA LEU A 235 6.86 -0.97 10.97
C LEU A 235 6.57 -1.46 12.39
N LEU A 236 5.38 -2.02 12.63
CA LEU A 236 5.01 -2.62 13.91
C LEU A 236 5.97 -3.78 14.26
N LYS A 237 6.25 -4.68 13.31
CA LYS A 237 7.16 -5.81 13.54
C LYS A 237 8.62 -5.39 13.69
N MET A 238 9.06 -4.33 13.04
CA MET A 238 10.41 -3.78 13.24
C MET A 238 10.64 -3.28 14.67
N GLN A 239 9.61 -2.75 15.34
CA GLN A 239 9.71 -2.33 16.74
C GLN A 239 9.82 -3.54 17.68
N GLN A 240 9.09 -4.62 17.38
CA GLN A 240 9.05 -5.84 18.21
C GLN A 240 10.27 -6.75 17.96
N GLN A 241 10.72 -6.84 16.71
CA GLN A 241 11.73 -7.76 16.22
C GLN A 241 12.65 -7.05 15.22
N PRO A 242 13.67 -6.30 15.70
CA PRO A 242 14.56 -5.57 14.81
C PRO A 242 15.30 -6.56 13.91
N GLY A 243 15.24 -6.32 12.60
CA GLY A 243 15.86 -7.20 11.63
C GLY A 243 15.70 -6.73 10.20
N ARG A 244 16.65 -7.12 9.35
CA ARG A 244 16.72 -6.72 7.95
C ARG A 244 15.48 -7.14 7.13
N ALA A 245 14.81 -8.22 7.53
CA ALA A 245 13.65 -8.74 6.81
C ALA A 245 12.46 -7.76 6.84
N TYR A 246 12.04 -7.32 8.04
CA TYR A 246 10.94 -6.36 8.17
C TYR A 246 11.34 -4.96 7.68
N GLU A 247 12.62 -4.58 7.79
CA GLU A 247 13.15 -3.35 7.16
C GLU A 247 12.92 -3.34 5.63
N LEU A 248 13.28 -4.43 4.95
CA LEU A 248 13.12 -4.52 3.51
C LEU A 248 11.64 -4.67 3.11
N LEU A 249 10.84 -5.39 3.88
CA LEU A 249 9.39 -5.45 3.65
C LEU A 249 8.74 -4.06 3.79
N ALA A 250 9.13 -3.29 4.81
CA ALA A 250 8.66 -1.92 4.98
C ALA A 250 9.07 -1.05 3.79
N LEU A 251 10.34 -1.13 3.35
CA LEU A 251 10.84 -0.36 2.21
C LEU A 251 10.11 -0.71 0.90
N LEU A 252 9.97 -2.00 0.59
CA LEU A 252 9.30 -2.46 -0.63
C LEU A 252 7.81 -2.08 -0.63
N SER A 253 7.13 -2.27 0.50
CA SER A 253 5.69 -1.94 0.63
C SER A 253 5.46 -0.44 0.55
N LEU A 254 6.33 0.36 1.19
CA LEU A 254 6.30 1.82 1.11
C LEU A 254 6.48 2.29 -0.34
N ILE A 255 7.51 1.79 -1.03
CA ILE A 255 7.74 2.14 -2.43
C ILE A 255 6.54 1.74 -3.28
N ALA A 256 6.05 0.49 -3.15
CA ALA A 256 4.92 0.01 -3.92
C ALA A 256 3.64 0.83 -3.67
N PHE A 257 3.34 1.16 -2.42
CA PHE A 257 2.22 2.05 -2.09
C PHE A 257 2.34 3.41 -2.78
N SER A 258 3.54 4.01 -2.75
CA SER A 258 3.83 5.27 -3.44
C SER A 258 3.86 5.15 -4.98
N LEU A 259 4.10 3.98 -5.55
CA LEU A 259 3.98 3.74 -7.00
C LEU A 259 2.52 3.54 -7.44
N VAL A 260 1.59 3.23 -6.53
CA VAL A 260 0.20 2.97 -6.88
C VAL A 260 -0.62 4.26 -7.01
N ARG A 261 -0.37 5.27 -6.17
CA ARG A 261 -1.10 6.54 -6.18
C ARG A 261 -0.18 7.74 -6.28
N LEU A 262 -0.70 8.82 -6.85
CA LEU A 262 0.03 10.06 -7.04
C LEU A 262 0.35 10.75 -5.70
N GLU A 263 -0.60 10.76 -4.78
CA GLU A 263 -0.54 11.43 -3.49
C GLU A 263 0.07 10.57 -2.36
N ALA A 264 0.26 9.27 -2.60
CA ALA A 264 0.77 8.32 -1.61
C ALA A 264 2.13 8.71 -0.99
N PRO A 265 3.09 9.35 -1.70
CA PRO A 265 4.31 9.83 -1.06
C PRO A 265 4.06 10.79 0.11
N LEU A 266 3.01 11.63 0.07
CA LEU A 266 2.67 12.52 1.18
C LEU A 266 2.17 11.73 2.39
N PHE A 267 1.31 10.75 2.17
CA PHE A 267 0.87 9.83 3.22
C PHE A 267 2.05 9.09 3.85
N VAL A 268 2.98 8.60 3.03
CA VAL A 268 4.20 7.92 3.50
C VAL A 268 5.05 8.84 4.38
N ILE A 269 5.31 10.07 3.95
CA ILE A 269 6.11 11.03 4.72
C ILE A 269 5.47 11.26 6.09
N VAL A 270 4.16 11.50 6.14
CA VAL A 270 3.45 11.72 7.41
C VAL A 270 3.49 10.48 8.30
N ILE A 271 3.22 9.29 7.76
CA ILE A 271 3.29 8.05 8.53
C ILE A 271 4.71 7.84 9.07
N LEU A 272 5.75 8.08 8.28
CA LEU A 272 7.13 7.98 8.71
C LEU A 272 7.50 9.03 9.77
N LEU A 273 7.02 10.27 9.66
CA LEU A 273 7.22 11.31 10.68
C LEU A 273 6.60 10.89 12.03
N VAL A 274 5.43 10.25 12.01
CA VAL A 274 4.75 9.75 13.21
C VAL A 274 5.46 8.51 13.80
N THR A 275 5.96 7.60 12.95
CA THR A 275 6.42 6.27 13.37
C THR A 275 7.93 6.14 13.56
N SER A 276 8.73 6.66 12.63
CA SER A 276 10.18 6.44 12.59
C SER A 276 11.00 7.41 13.45
N PHE A 277 10.39 8.54 13.83
CA PHE A 277 10.96 9.50 14.78
C PHE A 277 10.41 9.33 16.20
N TRP A 278 9.64 8.25 16.42
CA TRP A 278 9.26 7.80 17.75
C TRP A 278 10.46 7.20 18.51
N GLN A 279 10.43 7.22 19.84
CA GLN A 279 11.48 6.68 20.68
C GLN A 279 11.75 5.20 20.36
N GLY A 280 13.00 4.84 20.05
CA GLY A 280 13.42 3.45 19.81
C GLY A 280 13.98 3.16 18.41
N TRP A 281 13.76 4.04 17.44
CA TRP A 281 14.35 3.87 16.10
C TRP A 281 15.76 4.45 16.02
N SER A 282 16.72 3.64 15.56
CA SER A 282 18.08 4.09 15.31
C SER A 282 18.14 5.04 14.11
N TYR A 283 19.07 6.01 14.14
CA TYR A 283 19.32 6.92 13.02
C TYR A 283 19.64 6.15 11.73
N VAL A 284 20.40 5.06 11.82
CA VAL A 284 20.75 4.21 10.69
C VAL A 284 19.52 3.56 10.06
N ASN A 285 18.57 3.08 10.87
CA ASN A 285 17.35 2.45 10.35
C ASN A 285 16.46 3.48 9.64
N ARG A 286 16.38 4.71 10.16
CA ARG A 286 15.73 5.83 9.47
C ARG A 286 16.35 6.07 8.09
N LEU A 287 17.67 6.17 8.00
CA LEU A 287 18.36 6.38 6.72
C LEU A 287 18.12 5.25 5.72
N LYS A 288 18.24 3.99 6.16
CA LYS A 288 18.05 2.81 5.29
C LYS A 288 16.65 2.72 4.69
N LEU A 289 15.63 3.15 5.44
CA LEU A 289 14.24 3.14 4.98
C LEU A 289 13.92 4.37 4.12
N ILE A 290 14.33 5.55 4.56
CA ILE A 290 13.87 6.82 4.00
C ILE A 290 14.69 7.22 2.76
N ILE A 291 16.02 7.08 2.77
CA ILE A 291 16.86 7.60 1.68
C ILE A 291 16.63 6.86 0.36
N PRO A 292 16.59 5.51 0.30
CA PRO A 292 16.32 4.81 -0.96
C PRO A 292 14.95 5.17 -1.55
N PHE A 293 13.95 5.35 -0.69
CA PHE A 293 12.63 5.83 -1.10
C PHE A 293 12.71 7.23 -1.72
N ILE A 294 13.34 8.18 -1.04
CA ILE A 294 13.45 9.56 -1.53
C ILE A 294 14.21 9.61 -2.85
N VAL A 295 15.34 8.90 -2.96
CA VAL A 295 16.13 8.88 -4.20
C VAL A 295 15.29 8.37 -5.37
N LEU A 296 14.56 7.27 -5.19
CA LEU A 296 13.70 6.71 -6.23
C LEU A 296 12.59 7.69 -6.65
N PHE A 297 11.88 8.29 -5.68
CA PHE A 297 10.75 9.17 -5.99
C PHE A 297 11.17 10.56 -6.47
N VAL A 298 12.29 11.11 -6.00
CA VAL A 298 12.86 12.33 -6.56
C VAL A 298 13.26 12.11 -8.02
N ALA A 299 13.95 11.00 -8.31
CA ALA A 299 14.31 10.65 -9.69
C ALA A 299 13.06 10.45 -10.56
N TRP A 300 12.05 9.76 -10.03
CA TRP A 300 10.79 9.53 -10.74
C TRP A 300 10.03 10.82 -11.02
N TYR A 301 9.78 11.67 -10.01
CA TYR A 301 9.08 12.95 -10.22
C TYR A 301 9.88 13.92 -11.07
N ALA A 302 11.22 13.91 -10.98
CA ALA A 302 12.06 14.67 -11.90
C ALA A 302 11.86 14.19 -13.35
N ARG A 303 11.79 12.88 -13.58
CA ARG A 303 11.45 12.33 -14.89
C ARG A 303 10.05 12.72 -15.33
N VAL A 304 9.06 12.58 -14.45
CA VAL A 304 7.66 12.93 -14.73
C VAL A 304 7.53 14.42 -15.11
N TYR A 305 8.25 15.31 -14.43
CA TYR A 305 8.27 16.74 -14.74
C TYR A 305 8.63 17.03 -16.21
N PHE A 306 9.59 16.29 -16.78
CA PHE A 306 10.00 16.48 -18.18
C PHE A 306 9.03 15.88 -19.20
N ILE A 307 8.15 14.96 -18.80
CA ILE A 307 7.18 14.35 -19.71
C ILE A 307 5.77 14.97 -19.58
N LEU A 308 5.47 15.62 -18.45
CA LEU A 308 4.15 16.22 -18.22
C LEU A 308 3.75 17.21 -19.34
N PRO A 309 2.47 17.21 -19.76
CA PRO A 309 1.95 18.26 -20.63
C PRO A 309 1.98 19.62 -19.94
N GLU A 310 1.93 20.69 -20.74
CA GLU A 310 1.87 22.06 -20.18
C GLU A 310 0.59 22.29 -19.40
N ASN A 311 -0.53 21.77 -19.91
CA ASN A 311 -1.83 21.74 -19.26
C ASN A 311 -2.15 20.29 -18.86
N SER A 312 -2.06 20.00 -17.57
CA SER A 312 -2.31 18.67 -16.98
C SER A 312 -3.41 18.78 -15.93
N ASP A 313 -4.26 17.76 -15.81
CA ASP A 313 -5.42 17.79 -14.91
C ASP A 313 -5.03 17.82 -13.42
N LEU A 314 -4.33 16.79 -12.92
CA LEU A 314 -4.04 16.66 -11.48
C LEU A 314 -2.58 17.03 -11.15
N LEU A 315 -1.60 16.35 -11.74
CA LEU A 315 -0.18 16.63 -11.50
C LEU A 315 0.35 17.69 -12.47
N THR A 316 0.34 18.96 -12.05
CA THR A 316 1.01 20.04 -12.78
C THR A 316 2.53 20.01 -12.59
N LYS A 317 3.26 20.65 -13.51
CA LYS A 317 4.72 20.84 -13.37
C LYS A 317 5.08 21.54 -12.05
N GLN A 318 4.27 22.50 -11.61
CA GLN A 318 4.45 23.20 -10.33
C GLN A 318 4.23 22.24 -9.16
N LEU A 319 3.18 21.42 -9.22
CA LEU A 319 2.92 20.42 -8.18
C LEU A 319 4.03 19.35 -8.15
N ALA A 320 4.55 18.91 -9.30
CA ALA A 320 5.70 18.00 -9.36
C ALA A 320 6.94 18.60 -8.68
N ILE A 321 7.24 19.89 -8.91
CA ILE A 321 8.31 20.61 -8.20
C ILE A 321 8.04 20.65 -6.69
N ALA A 322 6.79 20.89 -6.28
CA ALA A 322 6.42 20.86 -4.87
C ALA A 322 6.65 19.47 -4.25
N PHE A 323 6.25 18.38 -4.91
CA PHE A 323 6.52 17.00 -4.48
C PHE A 323 8.02 16.74 -4.35
N ILE A 324 8.82 17.11 -5.35
CA ILE A 324 10.28 16.99 -5.30
C ILE A 324 10.85 17.78 -4.11
N SER A 325 10.39 19.01 -3.90
CA SER A 325 10.87 19.87 -2.83
C SER A 325 10.54 19.31 -1.44
N VAL A 326 9.33 18.77 -1.26
CA VAL A 326 8.90 18.12 -0.03
C VAL A 326 9.71 16.84 0.22
N LEU A 327 9.93 16.02 -0.80
CA LEU A 327 10.76 14.80 -0.70
C LEU A 327 12.21 15.12 -0.35
N VAL A 328 12.83 16.09 -1.04
CA VAL A 328 14.19 16.54 -0.75
C VAL A 328 14.28 17.13 0.65
N GLY A 329 13.34 17.99 1.05
CA GLY A 329 13.26 18.56 2.39
C GLY A 329 13.15 17.49 3.47
N PHE A 330 12.30 16.47 3.26
CA PHE A 330 12.17 15.33 4.18
C PHE A 330 13.46 14.49 4.25
N GLY A 331 14.18 14.35 3.13
CA GLY A 331 15.46 13.64 3.08
C GLY A 331 16.56 14.38 3.81
N LEU A 332 16.67 15.69 3.58
CA LEU A 332 17.58 16.56 4.32
C LEU A 332 17.27 16.54 5.81
N PHE A 333 15.99 16.68 6.19
CA PHE A 333 15.54 16.56 7.58
C PHE A 333 15.98 15.22 8.19
N THR A 334 15.81 14.12 7.46
CA THR A 334 16.23 12.79 7.92
C THR A 334 17.74 12.70 8.14
N ILE A 335 18.55 13.25 7.23
CA ILE A 335 20.01 13.28 7.37
C ILE A 335 20.43 14.13 8.58
N VAL A 336 19.88 15.35 8.72
CA VAL A 336 20.26 16.23 9.84
C VAL A 336 19.69 15.76 11.17
N SER A 337 18.66 14.89 11.18
CA SER A 337 18.07 14.33 12.40
C SER A 337 19.04 13.53 13.27
N GLY A 338 20.23 13.18 12.77
CA GLY A 338 21.31 12.57 13.55
C GLY A 338 22.12 13.57 14.38
N LEU A 339 21.94 14.88 14.19
CA LEU A 339 22.60 15.92 14.96
C LEU A 339 21.97 16.04 16.34
N LYS A 340 22.79 15.94 17.41
CA LYS A 340 22.34 16.02 18.82
C LYS A 340 21.49 17.26 19.13
N VAL A 341 21.76 18.38 18.45
CA VAL A 341 21.01 19.64 18.62
C VAL A 341 19.53 19.48 18.23
N LEU A 342 19.21 18.57 17.31
CA LEU A 342 17.85 18.32 16.84
C LEU A 342 17.13 17.22 17.63
N ASP A 343 17.80 16.55 18.59
CA ASP A 343 17.18 15.49 19.41
C ASP A 343 15.86 15.91 20.08
N PRO A 344 15.71 17.14 20.64
CA PRO A 344 14.44 17.56 21.23
C PRO A 344 13.30 17.64 20.21
N ILE A 345 13.61 18.06 18.98
CA ILE A 345 12.65 18.20 17.88
C ILE A 345 12.29 16.81 17.35
N VAL A 346 13.29 15.96 17.12
CA VAL A 346 13.13 14.57 16.68
C VAL A 346 12.21 13.81 17.62
N LYS A 347 12.46 13.87 18.93
CA LYS A 347 11.64 13.18 19.95
C LYS A 347 10.19 13.65 19.99
N ARG A 348 9.89 14.87 19.54
CA ARG A 348 8.54 15.46 19.51
C ARG A 348 7.92 15.45 18.11
N THR A 349 8.59 14.90 17.10
CA THR A 349 8.16 15.00 15.70
C THR A 349 6.76 14.42 15.49
N HIS A 350 6.44 13.27 16.07
CA HIS A 350 5.10 12.68 15.99
C HIS A 350 3.98 13.64 16.46
N PHE A 351 4.21 14.34 17.58
CA PHE A 351 3.27 15.30 18.15
C PHE A 351 3.20 16.58 17.32
N LEU A 352 4.36 17.09 16.87
CA LEU A 352 4.44 18.26 16.01
C LEU A 352 3.75 18.02 14.66
N THR A 353 3.90 16.83 14.07
CA THR A 353 3.22 16.44 12.83
C THR A 353 1.70 16.43 13.01
N LEU A 354 1.19 15.90 14.13
CA LEU A 354 -0.24 15.91 14.40
C LEU A 354 -0.76 17.33 14.59
N ILE A 355 -0.10 18.17 15.40
CA ILE A 355 -0.48 19.57 15.59
C ILE A 355 -0.48 20.32 14.26
N LEU A 356 0.56 20.14 13.45
CA LEU A 356 0.68 20.80 12.16
C LEU A 356 -0.45 20.38 11.22
N LEU A 357 -0.80 19.09 11.16
CA LEU A 357 -1.91 18.62 10.34
C LEU A 357 -3.25 19.19 10.78
N VAL A 358 -3.51 19.24 12.09
CA VAL A 358 -4.72 19.88 12.63
C VAL A 358 -4.75 21.37 12.32
N LEU A 359 -3.62 22.07 12.49
CA LEU A 359 -3.51 23.48 12.15
C LEU A 359 -3.78 23.74 10.66
N VAL A 360 -3.22 22.91 9.78
CA VAL A 360 -3.48 22.96 8.34
C VAL A 360 -4.96 22.72 8.05
N SER A 361 -5.59 21.73 8.70
CA SER A 361 -7.04 21.48 8.56
C SER A 361 -7.87 22.69 8.97
N VAL A 362 -7.53 23.35 10.08
CA VAL A 362 -8.19 24.57 10.55
C VAL A 362 -7.99 25.71 9.56
N ILE A 363 -6.77 25.96 9.10
CA ILE A 363 -6.45 27.01 8.12
C ILE A 363 -7.23 26.78 6.82
N PHE A 364 -7.23 25.56 6.28
CA PHE A 364 -7.99 25.24 5.07
C PHE A 364 -9.49 25.44 5.25
N THR A 365 -10.03 25.08 6.42
CA THR A 365 -11.44 25.31 6.75
C THR A 365 -11.76 26.80 6.87
N ILE A 366 -10.85 27.63 7.37
CA ILE A 366 -11.04 29.09 7.42
C ILE A 366 -11.00 29.70 6.01
N ILE A 367 -10.10 29.23 5.14
CA ILE A 367 -9.93 29.77 3.78
C ILE A 367 -11.10 29.35 2.87
N LYS A 368 -11.57 28.10 2.96
CA LYS A 368 -12.68 27.56 2.14
C LYS A 368 -13.73 26.83 3.01
N PRO A 369 -14.50 27.55 3.85
CA PRO A 369 -15.37 26.93 4.85
C PRO A 369 -16.43 26.01 4.25
N GLU A 370 -17.18 26.47 3.24
CA GLU A 370 -18.26 25.69 2.64
C GLU A 370 -17.74 24.40 1.98
N HIS A 371 -16.63 24.49 1.25
CA HIS A 371 -15.99 23.35 0.58
C HIS A 371 -15.46 22.32 1.57
N MET A 372 -14.79 22.77 2.62
CA MET A 372 -14.19 21.87 3.61
C MET A 372 -15.27 21.25 4.51
N LEU A 373 -16.26 22.02 4.97
CA LEU A 373 -17.35 21.50 5.80
C LEU A 373 -18.28 20.55 5.03
N SER A 374 -18.58 20.83 3.76
CA SER A 374 -19.31 19.89 2.91
C SER A 374 -18.53 18.61 2.70
N SER A 375 -17.22 18.69 2.45
CA SER A 375 -16.34 17.52 2.34
C SER A 375 -16.28 16.70 3.63
N LEU A 376 -16.20 17.34 4.81
CA LEU A 376 -16.29 16.67 6.11
C LEU A 376 -17.63 15.94 6.27
N THR A 377 -18.71 16.62 5.91
CA THR A 377 -20.06 16.06 5.97
C THR A 377 -20.17 14.84 5.05
N SER A 378 -19.66 14.93 3.82
CA SER A 378 -19.61 13.82 2.87
C SER A 378 -18.80 12.65 3.42
N ILE A 379 -17.62 12.88 4.01
CA ILE A 379 -16.81 11.81 4.63
C ILE A 379 -17.62 11.08 5.72
N VAL A 380 -18.19 11.83 6.67
CA VAL A 380 -18.92 11.25 7.81
C VAL A 380 -20.16 10.50 7.34
N ARG A 381 -20.96 11.12 6.46
CA ARG A 381 -22.16 10.51 5.89
C ARG A 381 -21.82 9.28 5.07
N ASN A 382 -20.75 9.31 4.30
CA ASN A 382 -20.33 8.16 3.51
C ASN A 382 -19.90 6.99 4.42
N ILE A 383 -19.14 7.24 5.47
CA ILE A 383 -18.72 6.19 6.42
C ILE A 383 -19.94 5.57 7.12
N LEU A 384 -20.88 6.40 7.56
CA LEU A 384 -21.97 5.95 8.44
C LEU A 384 -23.25 5.57 7.71
N VAL A 385 -23.59 6.20 6.59
CA VAL A 385 -24.94 6.12 6.01
C VAL A 385 -24.89 5.77 4.51
N ASP A 386 -24.23 6.60 3.71
CA ASP A 386 -24.42 6.66 2.25
C ASP A 386 -23.33 5.92 1.44
N GLY A 387 -22.24 5.49 2.07
CA GLY A 387 -21.09 4.86 1.40
C GLY A 387 -21.19 3.35 1.20
N ASN A 388 -22.35 2.76 1.49
CA ASN A 388 -22.63 1.34 1.27
C ASN A 388 -21.64 0.40 2.01
N TRP A 389 -21.25 0.77 3.23
CA TRP A 389 -20.35 -0.05 4.06
C TRP A 389 -21.06 -1.22 4.76
N GLY A 390 -22.40 -1.29 4.68
CA GLY A 390 -23.21 -2.21 5.46
C GLY A 390 -23.02 -1.98 6.96
N LEU A 391 -22.87 -3.07 7.73
CA LEU A 391 -22.69 -3.00 9.20
C LEU A 391 -21.23 -2.74 9.63
N THR A 392 -20.29 -2.64 8.69
CA THR A 392 -18.84 -2.64 8.96
C THR A 392 -18.43 -1.58 9.97
N TRP A 393 -18.74 -0.31 9.71
CA TRP A 393 -18.33 0.79 10.59
C TRP A 393 -19.10 0.81 11.90
N TYR A 394 -20.36 0.42 11.90
CA TYR A 394 -21.14 0.31 13.13
C TYR A 394 -20.55 -0.72 14.10
N VAL A 395 -20.19 -1.90 13.59
CA VAL A 395 -19.57 -2.95 14.40
C VAL A 395 -18.16 -2.53 14.83
N ILE A 396 -17.37 -1.92 13.95
CA ILE A 396 -16.03 -1.42 14.29
C ILE A 396 -16.11 -0.36 15.39
N LEU A 397 -17.03 0.61 15.28
CA LEU A 397 -17.20 1.66 16.28
C LEU A 397 -17.68 1.09 17.61
N PHE A 398 -18.61 0.14 17.59
CA PHE A 398 -19.05 -0.58 18.78
C PHE A 398 -17.87 -1.30 19.46
N LEU A 399 -17.11 -2.11 18.72
CA LEU A 399 -15.94 -2.81 19.24
C LEU A 399 -14.87 -1.85 19.77
N ALA A 400 -14.59 -0.75 19.06
CA ALA A 400 -13.64 0.26 19.49
C ALA A 400 -14.07 0.93 20.80
N THR A 401 -15.37 1.19 20.96
CA THR A 401 -15.95 1.81 22.16
C THR A 401 -15.89 0.87 23.35
N GLU A 402 -16.31 -0.39 23.18
CA GLU A 402 -16.21 -1.43 24.19
C GLU A 402 -14.76 -1.63 24.66
N LEU A 403 -13.82 -1.71 23.72
CA LEU A 403 -12.39 -1.88 24.03
C LEU A 403 -11.78 -0.64 24.67
N TYR A 404 -12.26 0.56 24.36
CA TYR A 404 -11.85 1.80 25.03
C TYR A 404 -12.29 1.80 26.49
N PHE A 405 -13.55 1.46 26.78
CA PHE A 405 -14.08 1.45 28.15
C PHE A 405 -13.56 0.27 28.99
N ALA A 406 -13.23 -0.87 28.36
CA ALA A 406 -12.68 -2.04 29.06
C ALA A 406 -11.22 -1.87 29.53
N ARG A 407 -10.54 -0.75 29.22
CA ARG A 407 -9.11 -0.57 29.49
C ARG A 407 -8.83 0.26 30.74
N VAL A 408 -8.22 -0.38 31.74
CA VAL A 408 -7.75 0.31 32.96
C VAL A 408 -6.28 0.78 32.85
N HIS A 409 -5.41 0.15 32.04
CA HIS A 409 -4.03 0.62 31.79
C HIS A 409 -3.51 0.13 30.43
N ALA A 410 -3.53 0.97 29.39
CA ALA A 410 -3.04 0.60 28.06
C ALA A 410 -1.57 1.00 27.86
N PRO A 411 -0.69 0.10 27.36
CA PRO A 411 0.70 0.43 27.06
C PRO A 411 0.86 1.45 25.92
N THR A 412 2.01 2.12 25.90
CA THR A 412 2.40 3.20 24.97
C THR A 412 2.37 2.81 23.49
N GLU A 413 2.55 1.53 23.15
CA GLU A 413 2.48 1.02 21.77
C GLU A 413 1.12 1.25 21.09
N HIS A 414 0.02 1.35 21.85
CA HIS A 414 -1.30 1.61 21.28
C HIS A 414 -1.48 3.03 20.75
N HIS A 415 -0.67 3.98 21.24
CA HIS A 415 -0.82 5.39 20.90
C HIS A 415 -0.35 5.69 19.47
N TRP A 416 0.74 5.07 19.00
CA TRP A 416 1.28 5.40 17.68
C TRP A 416 0.39 4.91 16.53
N MET A 417 -0.19 3.71 16.64
CA MET A 417 -1.08 3.19 15.59
C MET A 417 -2.37 3.99 15.52
N PHE A 418 -2.89 4.43 16.67
CA PHE A 418 -3.98 5.41 16.71
C PHE A 418 -3.57 6.73 16.04
N MET A 419 -2.37 7.26 16.31
CA MET A 419 -1.85 8.46 15.64
C MET A 419 -1.70 8.26 14.13
N VAL A 420 -1.27 7.09 13.65
CA VAL A 420 -1.22 6.78 12.21
C VAL A 420 -2.62 6.84 11.59
N LEU A 421 -3.63 6.25 12.23
CA LEU A 421 -5.01 6.31 11.75
C LEU A 421 -5.54 7.75 11.74
N VAL A 422 -5.36 8.50 12.83
CA VAL A 422 -5.81 9.90 12.92
C VAL A 422 -5.13 10.77 11.87
N THR A 423 -3.80 10.66 11.73
CA THR A 423 -3.07 11.45 10.73
C THR A 423 -3.43 11.06 9.30
N TYR A 424 -3.73 9.79 9.03
CA TYR A 424 -4.25 9.35 7.75
C TYR A 424 -5.61 10.02 7.44
N ILE A 425 -6.56 10.00 8.39
CA ILE A 425 -7.88 10.63 8.19
C ILE A 425 -7.77 12.15 8.06
N LEU A 426 -6.90 12.81 8.83
CA LEU A 426 -6.63 14.25 8.68
C LEU A 426 -6.03 14.57 7.30
N LEU A 427 -5.15 13.71 6.77
CA LEU A 427 -4.65 13.87 5.40
C LEU A 427 -5.75 13.72 4.36
N VAL A 428 -6.62 12.72 4.48
CA VAL A 428 -7.79 12.57 3.60
C VAL A 428 -8.65 13.84 3.63
N TYR A 429 -8.92 14.38 4.82
CA TYR A 429 -9.65 15.64 4.95
C TYR A 429 -8.92 16.82 4.29
N ASN A 430 -7.61 16.97 4.52
CA ASN A 430 -6.81 18.05 3.97
C ASN A 430 -6.66 17.98 2.44
N LEU A 431 -6.71 16.79 1.85
CA LEU A 431 -6.69 16.62 0.40
C LEU A 431 -7.92 17.24 -0.28
N ALA A 432 -9.07 17.29 0.42
CA ALA A 432 -10.26 17.93 -0.11
C ALA A 432 -9.99 19.38 -0.54
N TYR A 433 -9.10 20.11 0.14
CA TYR A 433 -8.77 21.50 -0.21
C TYR A 433 -8.20 21.66 -1.63
N PHE A 434 -7.47 20.65 -2.11
CA PHE A 434 -6.77 20.64 -3.40
C PHE A 434 -7.57 19.95 -4.51
N SER A 435 -8.66 19.27 -4.18
CA SER A 435 -9.54 18.61 -5.14
C SER A 435 -10.91 19.29 -5.19
N ASP A 436 -11.77 18.78 -6.06
CA ASP A 436 -13.20 19.02 -5.93
C ASP A 436 -13.71 18.55 -4.55
N SER A 437 -14.80 19.16 -4.09
CA SER A 437 -15.44 18.79 -2.83
C SER A 437 -15.78 17.30 -2.85
N TYR A 438 -15.63 16.62 -1.72
CA TYR A 438 -16.10 15.24 -1.64
C TYR A 438 -17.62 15.18 -1.74
N HIS A 439 -18.10 14.16 -2.44
CA HIS A 439 -19.52 13.96 -2.71
C HIS A 439 -20.08 12.84 -1.84
N ILE A 440 -21.38 12.90 -1.60
CA ILE A 440 -22.10 11.80 -0.97
C ILE A 440 -22.28 10.68 -2.00
N GLY A 441 -21.85 9.46 -1.67
CA GLY A 441 -22.02 8.29 -2.51
C GLY A 441 -20.89 7.26 -2.37
N GLU A 442 -21.19 6.02 -2.74
CA GLU A 442 -20.27 4.87 -2.62
C GLU A 442 -18.99 5.00 -3.48
N PHE A 443 -19.06 5.71 -4.61
CA PHE A 443 -17.93 5.88 -5.53
C PHE A 443 -17.05 7.11 -5.24
N ASP A 444 -17.37 7.85 -4.18
CA ASP A 444 -16.63 9.06 -3.83
C ASP A 444 -15.16 8.77 -3.48
N SER A 445 -14.29 9.73 -3.80
CA SER A 445 -12.85 9.63 -3.57
C SER A 445 -12.48 9.44 -2.10
N ALA A 446 -13.23 10.02 -1.16
CA ALA A 446 -12.98 9.83 0.27
C ALA A 446 -13.27 8.40 0.71
N ASN A 447 -14.37 7.81 0.25
CA ASN A 447 -14.69 6.40 0.51
C ASN A 447 -13.57 5.46 0.04
N ARG A 448 -13.02 5.74 -1.15
CA ARG A 448 -11.90 5.00 -1.74
C ARG A 448 -10.60 5.12 -0.94
N LEU A 449 -10.36 6.25 -0.28
CA LEU A 449 -9.22 6.46 0.61
C LEU A 449 -9.46 5.80 1.98
N VAL A 450 -10.65 5.94 2.55
CA VAL A 450 -11.03 5.30 3.82
C VAL A 450 -10.97 3.77 3.71
N LEU A 451 -11.31 3.19 2.56
CA LEU A 451 -11.15 1.76 2.28
C LEU A 451 -9.72 1.27 2.48
N GLN A 452 -8.73 2.11 2.18
CA GLN A 452 -7.33 1.75 2.34
C GLN A 452 -6.95 1.64 3.82
N ALA A 453 -7.57 2.47 4.68
CA ALA A 453 -7.33 2.46 6.12
C ALA A 453 -8.06 1.31 6.85
N LEU A 454 -9.10 0.71 6.27
CA LEU A 454 -9.89 -0.34 6.92
C LEU A 454 -9.05 -1.54 7.42
N PRO A 455 -8.13 -2.13 6.63
CA PRO A 455 -7.20 -3.14 7.14
C PRO A 455 -6.36 -2.69 8.36
N LEU A 456 -5.96 -1.41 8.40
CA LEU A 456 -5.20 -0.86 9.53
C LEU A 456 -6.07 -0.73 10.78
N VAL A 457 -7.36 -0.42 10.63
CA VAL A 457 -8.30 -0.41 11.75
C VAL A 457 -8.44 -1.82 12.34
N LEU A 458 -8.54 -2.86 11.50
CA LEU A 458 -8.57 -4.24 11.99
C LEU A 458 -7.27 -4.64 12.71
N LEU A 459 -6.11 -4.24 12.18
CA LEU A 459 -4.83 -4.43 12.86
C LEU A 459 -4.77 -3.68 14.20
N HIS A 460 -5.36 -2.48 14.27
CA HIS A 460 -5.46 -1.73 15.51
C HIS A 460 -6.30 -2.48 16.54
N LEU A 461 -7.50 -2.90 16.16
CA LEU A 461 -8.42 -3.65 17.02
C LEU A 461 -7.80 -4.98 17.49
N SER A 462 -7.10 -5.72 16.63
CA SER A 462 -6.48 -6.99 17.01
C SER A 462 -5.37 -6.84 18.05
N ASN A 463 -4.67 -5.70 18.04
CA ASN A 463 -3.67 -5.39 19.04
C ASN A 463 -4.29 -4.91 20.36
N LEU A 464 -5.58 -4.56 20.39
CA LEU A 464 -6.22 -4.19 21.64
C LEU A 464 -6.37 -5.43 22.53
N ARG A 465 -5.64 -5.49 23.66
CA ARG A 465 -5.81 -6.57 24.64
C ARG A 465 -7.29 -6.77 24.97
N PHE A 466 -7.81 -7.95 24.67
CA PHE A 466 -9.16 -8.35 25.06
C PHE A 466 -9.15 -8.59 26.58
N ALA A 467 -10.03 -7.91 27.31
CA ALA A 467 -10.28 -8.24 28.70
C ALA A 467 -10.60 -9.75 28.83
N HIS A 468 -10.25 -10.34 29.97
CA HIS A 468 -10.68 -11.70 30.29
C HIS A 468 -12.21 -11.68 30.44
N PHE A 469 -12.91 -11.93 29.34
CA PHE A 469 -14.29 -12.38 29.31
C PHE A 469 -14.32 -13.89 29.45
#